data_AF-S9PWU4-F1
#
_entry.id   AF-S9PWU4-F1
#
_cell.length_a   1.000
_cell.length_b   1.000
_cell.length_c   1.000
_cell.angle_alpha   90.00
_cell.angle_beta   90.00
_cell.angle_gamma   90.00
#
_symmetry.space_group_name_H-M   'P 1'
#
loop_
_entity.id
_entity.type
_entity.pdbx_description
1 polymer ?
#
loop_
_entity_poly.entity_id
_entity_poly.type
_entity_poly.pdbx_seq_one_letter_code
_entity_poly.pdbx_strand_id
1 'polypeptide(L)'
;MATNVFCDSTNLKESIQYVNYKLKDKGILQNEKVHFSDDVKDKCRIVNVLYQLLRRNEADVQEKENLLERIQNDSIESVKNLELSKQLQRNLDKSLNERQAREDRILMLEKENKKLRKENKDIMNALDKKKHIEAAMKAELSMSLKKREQQMESLRGNYDSIKRRKGNNSYCSLIIKEPQKSHVNAPILPETHDTEEHELKKVSEHEDYLGVSLFLQNIKNQNHKLQRCLNDSVTSLETLLRPLYKSYPDSLITCFEQNAVVLDAKLQNLIRLVAEVLNQEKYVSVRDLESLTVELENSMKYTKNLEEENKKLIDGLAHGYALISGQLDYKQPINKGQKADLLEKRTIP
;
A
#
# COMPACT_ATOMS: atom_id res chain seq x y z
N MET A 1 -14.96 19.56 56.59
CA MET A 1 -13.78 20.43 56.53
C MET A 1 -13.25 20.60 57.94
N ALA A 2 -12.12 20.00 58.27
CA ALA A 2 -11.49 20.18 59.58
C ALA A 2 -10.90 21.60 59.63
N THR A 3 -11.43 22.46 60.50
CA THR A 3 -10.83 23.76 60.79
C THR A 3 -9.55 23.51 61.60
N ASN A 4 -8.42 23.36 60.90
CA ASN A 4 -7.11 23.39 61.55
C ASN A 4 -6.91 24.80 62.11
N VAL A 5 -7.14 24.93 63.41
CA VAL A 5 -6.91 26.16 64.16
C VAL A 5 -5.40 26.25 64.39
N PHE A 6 -4.77 27.28 63.83
CA PHE A 6 -3.33 27.52 63.93
C PHE A 6 -2.96 28.14 65.30
N CYS A 7 -3.89 28.88 65.90
CA CYS A 7 -3.71 29.59 67.15
C CYS A 7 -4.77 29.20 68.18
N ASP A 8 -4.31 28.62 69.29
CA ASP A 8 -5.03 28.25 70.49
C ASP A 8 -4.46 29.02 71.70
N SER A 9 -5.16 29.00 72.83
CA SER A 9 -4.75 29.74 74.04
C SER A 9 -3.38 29.32 74.60
N THR A 10 -2.89 28.13 74.23
CA THR A 10 -1.60 27.58 74.64
C THR A 10 -0.43 28.04 73.76
N ASN A 11 -0.66 28.39 72.49
CA ASN A 11 0.39 28.72 71.52
C ASN A 11 0.37 30.19 71.03
N LEU A 12 -0.50 31.02 71.62
CA LEU A 12 -0.78 32.39 71.18
C LEU A 12 0.47 33.27 70.98
N LYS A 13 1.45 33.20 71.89
CA LYS A 13 2.68 34.00 71.78
C LYS A 13 3.50 33.62 70.54
N GLU A 14 3.62 32.33 70.26
CA GLU A 14 4.38 31.81 69.11
C GLU A 14 3.65 32.09 67.80
N SER A 15 2.32 31.91 67.75
CA SER A 15 1.50 32.23 66.58
C SER A 15 1.52 33.72 66.24
N ILE A 16 1.48 34.61 67.24
CA ILE A 16 1.64 36.06 67.05
C ILE A 16 3.03 36.40 66.51
N GLN A 17 4.07 35.74 67.04
CA GLN A 17 5.44 35.97 66.59
C GLN A 17 5.65 35.51 65.14
N TYR A 18 5.09 34.37 64.77
CA TYR A 18 5.09 33.85 63.39
C TYR A 18 4.39 34.82 62.42
N VAL A 19 3.19 35.30 62.76
CA VAL A 19 2.45 36.25 61.90
C VAL A 19 3.20 37.58 61.77
N ASN A 20 3.75 38.12 62.86
CA ASN A 20 4.55 39.34 62.79
C ASN A 20 5.82 39.16 61.93
N TYR A 21 6.50 38.00 62.04
CA TYR A 21 7.66 37.70 61.20
C TYR A 21 7.28 37.62 59.72
N LYS A 22 6.21 36.89 59.38
CA LYS A 22 5.72 36.76 57.99
C LYS A 22 5.22 38.07 57.40
N LEU A 23 4.57 38.92 58.20
CA LEU A 23 4.16 40.26 57.77
C LEU A 23 5.35 41.20 57.57
N LYS A 24 6.40 41.07 58.41
CA LYS A 24 7.65 41.82 58.25
C LYS A 24 8.43 41.38 57.01
N ASP A 25 8.52 40.08 56.76
CA ASP A 25 9.17 39.50 55.58
C ASP A 25 8.50 39.97 54.27
N LYS A 26 7.17 40.11 54.29
CA LYS A 26 6.40 40.71 53.18
C LYS A 26 6.47 42.25 53.12
N GLY A 27 7.22 42.89 54.01
CA GLY A 27 7.40 44.35 54.05
C GLY A 27 6.18 45.15 54.52
N ILE A 28 5.14 44.48 55.05
CA ILE A 28 3.90 45.11 55.52
C ILE A 28 4.11 45.78 56.89
N LEU A 29 5.00 45.22 57.71
CA LEU A 29 5.43 45.79 58.99
C LEU A 29 6.90 46.17 58.91
N GLN A 30 7.23 47.43 59.18
CA GLN A 30 8.62 47.89 59.20
C GLN A 30 9.28 47.56 60.55
N ASN A 31 8.87 48.26 61.62
CA ASN A 31 9.39 48.07 63.00
C ASN A 31 8.29 47.92 64.07
N GLU A 32 7.02 48.03 63.70
CA GLU A 32 5.89 47.95 64.63
C GLU A 32 5.38 46.51 64.77
N LYS A 33 4.90 46.16 65.97
CA LYS A 33 4.23 44.87 66.23
C LYS A 33 2.73 45.08 66.14
N VAL A 34 2.03 44.11 65.55
CA VAL A 34 0.56 44.14 65.52
C VAL A 34 0.03 44.09 66.96
N HIS A 35 -0.74 45.11 67.35
CA HIS A 35 -1.44 45.15 68.62
C HIS A 35 -2.81 44.48 68.48
N PHE A 36 -3.05 43.45 69.28
CA PHE A 36 -4.32 42.73 69.30
C PHE A 36 -5.13 43.14 70.55
N SER A 37 -6.47 43.15 70.45
CA SER A 37 -7.41 43.47 71.54
C SER A 37 -7.15 42.63 72.79
N ASP A 38 -7.45 43.11 74.00
CA ASP A 38 -7.07 42.45 75.26
C ASP A 38 -7.62 41.03 75.44
N ASP A 39 -8.70 40.67 74.75
CA ASP A 39 -9.39 39.39 74.88
C ASP A 39 -8.68 38.24 74.12
N VAL A 40 -8.27 37.21 74.87
CA VAL A 40 -7.44 36.09 74.36
C VAL A 40 -8.11 35.35 73.19
N LYS A 41 -9.44 35.18 73.24
CA LYS A 41 -10.21 34.51 72.18
C LYS A 41 -10.22 35.30 70.87
N ASP A 42 -10.25 36.63 70.96
CA ASP A 42 -10.23 37.49 69.78
C ASP A 42 -8.81 37.58 69.19
N LYS A 43 -7.76 37.60 70.02
CA LYS A 43 -6.38 37.48 69.54
C LYS A 43 -6.17 36.20 68.72
N CYS A 44 -6.61 35.05 69.23
CA CYS A 44 -6.50 33.77 68.52
C CYS A 44 -7.27 33.79 67.19
N ARG A 45 -8.49 34.33 67.16
CA ARG A 45 -9.30 34.43 65.93
C ARG A 45 -8.64 35.30 64.87
N ILE A 46 -8.15 36.47 65.24
CA ILE A 46 -7.48 37.39 64.31
C ILE A 46 -6.19 36.76 63.76
N VAL A 47 -5.38 36.14 64.62
CA VAL A 47 -4.15 35.45 64.22
C VAL A 47 -4.44 34.29 63.26
N ASN A 48 -5.50 33.52 63.50
CA ASN A 48 -5.94 32.44 62.60
C ASN A 48 -6.37 32.96 61.22
N VAL A 49 -7.11 34.07 61.18
CA VAL A 49 -7.51 34.71 59.92
C VAL A 49 -6.28 35.24 59.17
N LEU A 50 -5.37 35.93 59.86
CA LEU A 50 -4.12 36.43 59.25
C LEU A 50 -3.25 35.28 58.72
N TYR A 51 -3.14 34.18 59.47
CA TYR A 51 -2.43 32.99 59.03
C TYR A 51 -3.05 32.39 57.76
N GLN A 52 -4.38 32.27 57.69
CA GLN A 52 -5.07 31.77 56.50
C GLN A 52 -4.87 32.68 55.29
N LEU A 53 -4.94 34.00 55.48
CA LEU A 53 -4.71 34.98 54.41
C LEU A 53 -3.27 34.95 53.89
N LEU A 54 -2.29 34.84 54.80
CA LEU A 54 -0.88 34.70 54.44
C LEU A 54 -0.63 33.44 53.61
N ARG A 55 -1.18 32.30 54.06
CA ARG A 55 -1.04 31.02 53.37
C ARG A 55 -1.72 31.02 51.99
N ARG A 56 -2.90 31.64 51.89
CA ARG A 56 -3.61 31.77 50.61
C ARG A 56 -2.82 32.64 49.64
N ASN A 57 -2.27 33.77 50.10
CA ASN A 57 -1.43 34.63 49.28
C ASN A 57 -0.13 33.91 48.84
N GLU A 58 0.51 33.12 49.72
CA GLU A 58 1.67 32.28 49.32
C GLU A 58 1.29 31.27 48.22
N ALA A 59 0.13 30.61 48.34
CA ALA A 59 -0.37 29.70 47.32
C ALA A 59 -0.67 30.41 45.99
N ASP A 60 -1.31 31.59 46.05
CA ASP A 60 -1.64 32.39 44.86
C ASP A 60 -0.37 32.90 44.14
N VAL A 61 0.69 33.26 44.89
CA VAL A 61 1.98 33.65 44.32
C VAL A 61 2.65 32.47 43.64
N GLN A 62 2.67 31.31 44.30
CA GLN A 62 3.28 30.11 43.73
C GLN A 62 2.53 29.61 42.48
N GLU A 63 1.20 29.73 42.45
CA GLU A 63 0.41 29.45 41.26
C GLU A 63 0.77 30.40 40.11
N LYS A 64 0.93 31.70 40.39
CA LYS A 64 1.35 32.68 39.37
C LYS A 64 2.75 32.40 38.83
N GLU A 65 3.70 32.05 39.68
CA GLU A 65 5.06 31.68 39.26
C GLU A 65 5.04 30.44 38.35
N ASN A 66 4.28 29.40 38.73
CA ASN A 66 4.11 28.20 37.91
C ASN A 66 3.45 28.52 36.55
N LEU A 67 2.46 29.42 36.53
CA LEU A 67 1.81 29.84 35.28
C LEU A 67 2.77 30.62 34.37
N LEU A 68 3.61 31.50 34.94
CA LEU A 68 4.62 32.23 34.18
C LEU A 68 5.67 31.29 33.58
N GLU A 69 6.15 30.31 34.35
CA GLU A 69 7.09 29.30 33.86
C GLU A 69 6.46 28.49 32.71
N ARG A 70 5.19 28.10 32.85
CA ARG A 70 4.45 27.39 31.79
C ARG A 70 4.31 28.23 30.52
N ILE A 71 3.91 29.49 30.65
CA ILE A 71 3.79 30.41 29.50
C ILE A 71 5.15 30.56 28.80
N GLN A 72 6.24 30.67 29.57
CA GLN A 72 7.58 30.77 28.99
C GLN A 72 7.96 29.47 28.24
N ASN A 73 7.70 28.30 28.82
CA ASN A 73 7.96 27.02 28.17
C ASN A 73 7.11 26.84 26.90
N ASP A 74 5.82 27.15 26.97
CA ASP A 74 4.90 27.11 25.82
C ASP A 74 5.37 28.06 24.70
N SER A 75 5.90 29.24 25.06
CA SER A 75 6.45 30.19 24.08
C SER A 75 7.68 29.64 23.36
N ILE A 76 8.59 28.98 24.08
CA ILE A 76 9.79 28.36 23.51
C ILE A 76 9.41 27.18 22.61
N GLU A 77 8.45 26.36 23.04
CA GLU A 77 7.95 25.23 22.25
C GLU A 77 7.22 25.70 20.98
N SER A 78 6.42 26.76 21.08
CA SER A 78 5.76 27.39 19.93
C SER A 78 6.77 27.86 18.86
N VAL A 79 7.87 28.50 19.27
CA VAL A 79 8.94 28.91 18.34
C VAL A 79 9.60 27.71 17.67
N LYS A 80 9.92 26.65 18.43
CA LYS A 80 10.49 25.40 17.87
C LYS A 80 9.54 24.74 16.87
N ASN A 81 8.24 24.68 17.20
CA ASN A 81 7.23 24.11 16.32
C ASN A 81 7.06 24.93 15.04
N LEU A 82 7.15 26.26 15.11
CA LEU A 82 7.14 27.14 13.95
C LEU A 82 8.34 26.89 13.03
N GLU A 83 9.53 26.73 13.60
CA GLU A 83 10.75 26.41 12.84
C GLU A 83 10.67 25.03 12.17
N LEU A 84 10.20 24.02 12.90
CA LEU A 84 9.97 22.68 12.37
C LEU A 84 8.94 22.72 11.23
N SER A 85 7.83 23.44 11.41
CA SER A 85 6.82 23.62 10.38
C SER A 85 7.39 24.27 9.11
N LYS A 86 8.24 25.29 9.25
CA LYS A 86 8.92 25.93 8.10
C LYS A 86 9.88 24.97 7.39
N GLN A 87 10.58 24.13 8.12
CA GLN A 87 11.46 23.10 7.53
C GLN A 87 10.65 22.06 6.76
N LEU A 88 9.55 21.56 7.36
CA LEU A 88 8.65 20.62 6.71
C LEU A 88 8.02 21.21 5.44
N GLN A 89 7.63 22.49 5.48
CA GLN A 89 7.14 23.21 4.30
C GLN A 89 8.17 23.22 3.16
N ARG A 90 9.43 23.58 3.46
CA ARG A 90 10.51 23.59 2.45
C ARG A 90 10.79 22.21 1.87
N ASN A 91 10.72 21.17 2.71
CA ASN A 91 10.91 19.79 2.25
C ASN A 91 9.75 19.33 1.35
N LEU A 92 8.52 19.72 1.69
CA LEU A 92 7.34 19.46 0.86
C LEU A 92 7.49 20.15 -0.50
N ASP A 93 7.84 21.44 -0.53
CA ASP A 93 8.03 22.20 -1.77
C ASP A 93 9.11 21.59 -2.66
N LYS A 94 10.23 21.16 -2.04
CA LYS A 94 11.31 20.47 -2.76
C LYS A 94 10.83 19.13 -3.36
N SER A 95 10.08 18.34 -2.59
CA SER A 95 9.54 17.06 -3.05
C SER A 95 8.53 17.24 -4.19
N LEU A 96 7.68 18.27 -4.12
CA LEU A 96 6.74 18.62 -5.19
C LEU A 96 7.48 19.01 -6.48
N ASN A 97 8.52 19.85 -6.37
CA ASN A 97 9.34 20.23 -7.52
C ASN A 97 10.05 19.02 -8.16
N GLU A 98 10.61 18.12 -7.34
CA GLU A 98 11.24 16.89 -7.83
C GLU A 98 10.22 15.96 -8.52
N ARG A 99 9.01 15.85 -7.97
CA ARG A 99 7.93 15.08 -8.57
C ARG A 99 7.54 15.66 -9.93
N GLN A 100 7.36 16.98 -10.02
CA GLN A 100 7.01 17.64 -11.28
C GLN A 100 8.11 17.44 -12.35
N ALA A 101 9.38 17.56 -11.98
CA ALA A 101 10.49 17.27 -12.88
C ALA A 101 10.51 15.81 -13.37
N ARG A 102 10.09 14.84 -12.53
CA ARG A 102 9.94 13.44 -12.94
C ARG A 102 8.77 13.24 -13.88
N GLU A 103 7.62 13.87 -13.63
CA GLU A 103 6.45 13.83 -14.51
C GLU A 103 6.81 14.38 -15.91
N ASP A 104 7.50 15.52 -15.98
CA ASP A 104 7.98 16.08 -17.24
C ASP A 104 8.93 15.14 -17.99
N ARG A 105 9.82 14.47 -17.27
CA ARG A 105 10.73 13.47 -17.84
C ARG A 105 9.99 12.24 -18.38
N ILE A 106 8.97 11.76 -17.67
CA ILE A 106 8.12 10.65 -18.12
C ILE A 106 7.41 11.04 -19.41
N LEU A 107 6.79 12.23 -19.47
CA LEU A 107 6.12 12.71 -20.68
C LEU A 107 7.05 12.78 -21.90
N MET A 108 8.31 13.19 -21.69
CA MET A 108 9.32 13.18 -22.75
C MET A 108 9.66 11.76 -23.22
N LEU A 109 9.88 10.83 -22.28
CA LEU A 109 10.18 9.43 -22.60
C LEU A 109 9.00 8.71 -23.26
N GLU A 110 7.76 9.05 -22.91
CA GLU A 110 6.57 8.52 -23.58
C GLU A 110 6.47 8.99 -25.04
N LYS A 111 6.78 10.25 -25.30
CA LYS A 111 6.83 10.79 -26.67
C LYS A 111 7.90 10.10 -27.50
N GLU A 112 9.07 9.86 -26.92
CA GLU A 112 10.16 9.12 -27.57
C GLU A 112 9.77 7.65 -27.84
N ASN A 113 9.20 6.96 -26.86
CA ASN A 113 8.69 5.61 -27.03
C ASN A 113 7.61 5.51 -28.13
N LYS A 114 6.72 6.50 -28.22
CA LYS A 114 5.72 6.57 -29.30
C LYS A 114 6.37 6.71 -30.68
N LYS A 115 7.48 7.47 -30.79
CA LYS A 115 8.25 7.58 -32.05
C LYS A 115 8.92 6.24 -32.39
N LEU A 116 9.64 5.65 -31.45
CA LEU A 116 10.31 4.36 -31.63
C LEU A 116 9.33 3.23 -31.99
N ARG A 117 8.13 3.22 -31.41
CA ARG A 117 7.07 2.26 -31.77
C ARG A 117 6.60 2.42 -33.22
N LYS A 118 6.50 3.65 -33.71
CA LYS A 118 6.16 3.92 -35.13
C LYS A 118 7.29 3.44 -36.05
N GLU A 119 8.53 3.81 -35.73
CA GLU A 119 9.71 3.38 -36.49
C GLU A 119 9.83 1.85 -36.55
N ASN A 120 9.63 1.16 -35.42
CA ASN A 120 9.61 -0.31 -35.38
C ASN A 120 8.50 -0.90 -36.25
N LYS A 121 7.30 -0.31 -36.24
CA LYS A 121 6.20 -0.76 -37.11
C LYS A 121 6.57 -0.60 -38.58
N ASP A 122 7.19 0.52 -38.95
CA ASP A 122 7.61 0.78 -40.33
C ASP A 122 8.72 -0.18 -40.78
N ILE A 123 9.67 -0.48 -39.90
CA ILE A 123 10.72 -1.49 -40.12
C ILE A 123 10.11 -2.89 -40.30
N MET A 124 9.16 -3.28 -39.45
CA MET A 124 8.47 -4.57 -39.57
C MET A 124 7.69 -4.69 -40.87
N ASN A 125 6.95 -3.65 -41.27
CA ASN A 125 6.27 -3.61 -42.55
C ASN A 125 7.25 -3.72 -43.73
N ALA A 126 8.41 -3.06 -43.64
CA ALA A 126 9.46 -3.17 -44.66
C ALA A 126 10.08 -4.58 -44.71
N LEU A 127 10.27 -5.21 -43.56
CA LEU A 127 10.75 -6.59 -43.44
C LEU A 127 9.76 -7.56 -44.10
N ASP A 128 8.47 -7.45 -43.80
CA ASP A 128 7.45 -8.34 -44.36
C ASP A 128 7.31 -8.17 -45.88
N LYS A 129 7.39 -6.94 -46.39
CA LYS A 129 7.49 -6.68 -47.83
C LYS A 129 8.70 -7.39 -48.44
N LYS A 130 9.88 -7.28 -47.82
CA LYS A 130 11.09 -7.97 -48.29
C LYS A 130 10.95 -9.49 -48.25
N LYS A 131 10.35 -10.06 -47.21
CA LYS A 131 10.06 -11.51 -47.12
C LYS A 131 9.14 -11.97 -48.25
N HIS A 132 8.08 -11.21 -48.56
CA HIS A 132 7.19 -11.52 -49.67
C HIS A 132 7.91 -11.45 -51.02
N ILE A 133 8.73 -10.43 -51.25
CA ILE A 133 9.55 -10.31 -52.46
C ILE A 133 10.52 -11.50 -52.57
N GLU A 134 11.19 -11.87 -51.48
CA GLU A 134 12.10 -13.01 -51.44
C GLU A 134 11.37 -14.33 -51.76
N ALA A 135 10.18 -14.55 -51.19
CA ALA A 135 9.37 -15.73 -51.48
C ALA A 135 8.92 -15.78 -52.95
N ALA A 136 8.49 -14.64 -53.51
CA ALA A 136 8.14 -14.53 -54.92
C ALA A 136 9.34 -14.83 -55.82
N MET A 137 10.51 -14.25 -55.54
CA MET A 137 11.74 -14.52 -56.29
C MET A 137 12.16 -16.00 -56.20
N LYS A 138 12.06 -16.63 -55.02
CA LYS A 138 12.33 -18.07 -54.87
C LYS A 138 11.37 -18.92 -55.70
N ALA A 139 10.08 -18.58 -55.72
CA ALA A 139 9.08 -19.29 -56.52
C ALA A 139 9.34 -19.12 -58.02
N GLU A 140 9.63 -17.89 -58.49
CA GLU A 140 9.99 -17.61 -59.87
C GLU A 140 11.24 -18.37 -60.32
N LEU A 141 12.30 -18.37 -59.50
CA LEU A 141 13.52 -19.11 -59.77
C LEU A 141 13.28 -20.62 -59.82
N SER A 142 12.50 -21.17 -58.88
CA SER A 142 12.13 -22.59 -58.87
C SER A 142 11.33 -22.99 -60.12
N MET A 143 10.36 -22.17 -60.52
CA MET A 143 9.59 -22.39 -61.75
C MET A 143 10.45 -22.28 -63.01
N SER A 144 11.38 -21.33 -63.06
CA SER A 144 12.34 -21.18 -64.15
C SER A 144 13.27 -22.40 -64.26
N LEU A 145 13.76 -22.91 -63.13
CA LEU A 145 14.56 -24.15 -63.07
C LEU A 145 13.77 -25.36 -63.58
N LYS A 146 12.54 -25.57 -63.10
CA LYS A 146 11.66 -26.66 -63.57
C LYS A 146 11.39 -26.58 -65.07
N LYS A 147 11.12 -25.39 -65.62
CA LYS A 147 10.94 -25.18 -67.06
C LYS A 147 12.21 -25.55 -67.83
N ARG A 148 13.38 -25.15 -67.34
CA ARG A 148 14.68 -25.49 -67.96
C ARG A 148 14.96 -26.99 -67.90
N GLU A 149 14.64 -27.65 -66.79
CA GLU A 149 14.77 -29.11 -66.64
C GLU A 149 13.86 -29.85 -67.62
N GLN A 150 12.59 -29.43 -67.78
CA GLN A 150 11.68 -30.00 -68.77
C GLN A 150 12.18 -29.82 -70.21
N GLN A 151 12.76 -28.65 -70.53
CA GLN A 151 13.37 -28.41 -71.85
C GLN A 151 14.59 -29.32 -72.07
N MET A 152 15.46 -29.47 -71.07
CA MET A 152 16.60 -30.37 -71.11
C MET A 152 16.17 -31.82 -71.30
N GLU A 153 15.13 -32.26 -70.60
CA GLU A 153 14.60 -33.63 -70.70
C GLU A 153 13.98 -33.88 -72.08
N SER A 154 13.24 -32.92 -72.63
CA SER A 154 12.72 -32.97 -74.01
C SER A 154 13.86 -33.07 -75.04
N LEU A 155 14.92 -32.26 -74.90
CA LEU A 155 16.09 -32.32 -75.77
C LEU A 155 16.83 -33.67 -75.65
N ARG A 156 16.97 -34.22 -74.44
CA ARG A 156 17.53 -35.56 -74.22
C ARG A 156 16.68 -36.64 -74.88
N GLY A 157 15.37 -36.63 -74.68
CA GLY A 157 14.45 -37.58 -75.32
C GLY A 157 14.49 -37.50 -76.85
N ASN A 158 14.58 -36.30 -77.41
CA ASN A 158 14.76 -36.08 -78.84
C ASN A 158 16.11 -36.62 -79.33
N TYR A 159 17.19 -36.35 -78.61
CA TYR A 159 18.52 -36.86 -78.94
C TYR A 159 18.57 -38.39 -78.91
N ASP A 160 18.03 -39.03 -77.87
CA ASP A 160 17.95 -40.48 -77.76
C ASP A 160 17.10 -41.10 -78.87
N SER A 161 16.02 -40.44 -79.26
CA SER A 161 15.19 -40.86 -80.40
C SER A 161 15.97 -40.80 -81.71
N ILE A 162 16.75 -39.75 -81.94
CA ILE A 162 17.62 -39.61 -83.12
C ILE A 162 18.76 -40.64 -83.08
N LYS A 163 19.38 -40.86 -81.92
CA LYS A 163 20.45 -41.85 -81.73
C LYS A 163 19.95 -43.26 -82.02
N ARG A 164 18.76 -43.63 -81.53
CA ARG A 164 18.12 -44.92 -81.85
C ARG A 164 17.82 -45.05 -83.35
N ARG A 165 17.37 -43.98 -84.01
CA ARG A 165 17.14 -43.97 -85.47
C ARG A 165 18.43 -44.11 -86.29
N LYS A 166 19.56 -43.57 -85.82
CA LYS A 166 20.87 -43.76 -86.48
C LYS A 166 21.51 -45.13 -86.22
N GLY A 167 21.15 -45.81 -85.13
CA GLY A 167 21.60 -47.17 -84.82
C GLY A 167 20.88 -48.27 -85.61
N ASN A 168 19.70 -47.96 -86.18
CA ASN A 168 18.94 -48.88 -87.03
C ASN A 168 18.95 -48.36 -88.47
N ASN A 169 19.85 -48.91 -89.28
CA ASN A 169 19.94 -48.58 -90.70
C ASN A 169 18.77 -49.25 -91.45
N SER A 170 17.66 -48.53 -91.65
CA SER A 170 16.73 -48.76 -92.77
C SER A 170 15.67 -47.65 -92.83
N TYR A 171 15.71 -46.91 -93.95
CA TYR A 171 14.66 -46.06 -94.52
C TYR A 171 14.19 -44.83 -93.72
N CYS A 172 14.66 -43.67 -94.18
CA CYS A 172 13.95 -42.41 -94.07
C CYS A 172 12.59 -42.54 -94.75
N SER A 173 11.52 -42.67 -93.96
CA SER A 173 10.16 -42.32 -94.38
C SER A 173 9.71 -41.10 -93.60
N LEU A 174 9.47 -40.01 -94.33
CA LEU A 174 8.91 -38.77 -93.82
C LEU A 174 7.42 -39.04 -93.53
N ILE A 175 7.08 -39.39 -92.29
CA ILE A 175 5.69 -39.54 -91.85
C ILE A 175 5.20 -38.15 -91.44
N ILE A 176 4.50 -37.48 -92.37
CA ILE A 176 3.67 -36.32 -92.06
C ILE A 176 2.47 -36.85 -91.26
N LYS A 177 2.47 -36.64 -89.95
CA LYS A 177 1.28 -36.85 -89.13
C LYS A 177 0.33 -35.68 -89.35
N GLU A 178 -0.77 -35.93 -90.07
CA GLU A 178 -1.97 -35.09 -90.01
C GLU A 178 -2.51 -35.03 -88.57
N PRO A 179 -3.14 -33.91 -88.17
CA PRO A 179 -3.68 -33.76 -86.82
C PRO A 179 -4.93 -34.63 -86.67
N GLN A 180 -4.80 -35.79 -86.03
CA GLN A 180 -5.95 -36.53 -85.52
C GLN A 180 -6.60 -35.73 -84.39
N LYS A 181 -7.76 -35.15 -84.71
CA LYS A 181 -8.80 -34.81 -83.74
C LYS A 181 -9.36 -36.10 -83.16
N SER A 182 -9.14 -36.35 -81.87
CA SER A 182 -10.13 -36.91 -80.92
C SER A 182 -9.43 -37.43 -79.65
N HIS A 183 -9.18 -36.54 -78.70
CA HIS A 183 -9.20 -36.92 -77.29
C HIS A 183 -10.28 -36.08 -76.61
N VAL A 184 -11.52 -36.59 -76.68
CA VAL A 184 -12.55 -36.30 -75.70
C VAL A 184 -12.19 -37.16 -74.50
N ASN A 185 -11.36 -36.61 -73.62
CA ASN A 185 -11.17 -37.02 -72.23
C ASN A 185 -10.28 -35.93 -71.62
N ALA A 186 -10.90 -34.81 -71.30
CA ALA A 186 -10.34 -33.90 -70.32
C ALA A 186 -10.09 -34.70 -69.03
N PRO A 187 -9.00 -34.47 -68.29
CA PRO A 187 -8.94 -34.90 -66.91
C PRO A 187 -10.09 -34.19 -66.21
N ILE A 188 -11.09 -34.95 -65.78
CA ILE A 188 -12.09 -34.45 -64.84
C ILE A 188 -11.29 -34.14 -63.57
N LEU A 189 -11.06 -32.86 -63.33
CA LEU A 189 -10.69 -32.37 -62.01
C LEU A 189 -11.73 -32.92 -61.04
N PRO A 190 -11.35 -33.57 -59.93
CA PRO A 190 -12.33 -33.78 -58.87
C PRO A 190 -12.87 -32.40 -58.49
N GLU A 191 -14.19 -32.26 -58.51
CA GLU A 191 -14.84 -31.14 -57.84
C GLU A 191 -14.30 -31.13 -56.42
N THR A 192 -13.49 -30.12 -56.11
CA THR A 192 -13.19 -29.75 -54.73
C THR A 192 -14.52 -29.32 -54.16
N HIS A 193 -15.22 -30.25 -53.52
CA HIS A 193 -16.32 -29.94 -52.64
C HIS A 193 -15.81 -28.93 -51.61
N ASP A 194 -16.32 -27.70 -51.68
CA ASP A 194 -16.26 -26.68 -50.63
C ASP A 194 -17.04 -27.14 -49.38
N THR A 195 -16.60 -28.24 -48.76
CA THR A 195 -17.19 -28.76 -47.51
C THR A 195 -16.23 -28.67 -46.32
N GLU A 196 -14.93 -28.53 -46.54
CA GLU A 196 -13.98 -28.39 -45.42
C GLU A 196 -13.98 -26.96 -44.84
N GLU A 197 -14.18 -25.90 -45.64
CA GLU A 197 -14.24 -24.53 -45.12
C GLU A 197 -15.52 -24.24 -44.31
N HIS A 198 -16.61 -24.98 -44.55
CA HIS A 198 -17.86 -24.80 -43.80
C HIS A 198 -17.93 -25.61 -42.50
N GLU A 199 -17.17 -26.72 -42.39
CA GLU A 199 -17.02 -27.47 -41.14
C GLU A 199 -15.96 -26.84 -40.22
N LEU A 200 -14.84 -26.34 -40.76
CA LEU A 200 -13.83 -25.61 -39.95
C LEU A 200 -14.37 -24.26 -39.41
N LYS A 201 -15.22 -23.55 -40.16
CA LYS A 201 -15.92 -22.36 -39.63
C LYS A 201 -16.94 -22.68 -38.54
N LYS A 202 -17.70 -23.79 -38.67
CA LYS A 202 -18.67 -24.18 -37.64
C LYS A 202 -18.03 -24.74 -36.37
N VAL A 203 -16.87 -25.39 -36.47
CA VAL A 203 -16.11 -25.86 -35.29
C VAL A 203 -15.40 -24.70 -34.59
N SER A 204 -14.81 -23.77 -35.33
CA SER A 204 -14.16 -22.57 -34.77
C SER A 204 -15.15 -21.64 -34.05
N GLU A 205 -16.34 -21.41 -34.62
CA GLU A 205 -17.36 -20.57 -33.97
C GLU A 205 -17.94 -21.22 -32.68
N HIS A 206 -17.91 -22.56 -32.56
CA HIS A 206 -18.39 -23.26 -31.37
C HIS A 206 -17.34 -23.35 -30.26
N GLU A 207 -16.06 -23.56 -30.59
CA GLU A 207 -14.97 -23.55 -29.60
C GLU A 207 -14.73 -22.15 -29.01
N ASP A 208 -14.80 -21.11 -29.82
CA ASP A 208 -14.68 -19.73 -29.37
C ASP A 208 -15.87 -19.31 -28.47
N TYR A 209 -17.10 -19.76 -28.80
CA TYR A 209 -18.27 -19.49 -27.97
C TYR A 209 -18.23 -20.25 -26.63
N LEU A 210 -17.75 -21.50 -26.64
CA LEU A 210 -17.59 -22.30 -25.41
C LEU A 210 -16.50 -21.71 -24.50
N GLY A 211 -15.38 -21.28 -25.09
CA GLY A 211 -14.28 -20.62 -24.37
C GLY A 211 -14.72 -19.29 -23.74
N VAL A 212 -15.44 -18.46 -24.49
CA VAL A 212 -15.99 -17.19 -23.99
C VAL A 212 -17.05 -17.42 -22.92
N SER A 213 -17.91 -18.45 -23.06
CA SER A 213 -18.94 -18.79 -22.07
C SER A 213 -18.32 -19.30 -20.76
N LEU A 214 -17.31 -20.18 -20.84
CA LEU A 214 -16.56 -20.66 -19.67
C LEU A 214 -15.80 -19.52 -18.99
N PHE A 215 -15.22 -18.60 -19.76
CA PHE A 215 -14.53 -17.41 -19.23
C PHE A 215 -15.50 -16.47 -18.50
N LEU A 216 -16.67 -16.19 -19.09
CA LEU A 216 -17.73 -15.38 -18.48
C LEU A 216 -18.27 -16.03 -17.19
N GLN A 217 -18.43 -17.36 -17.18
CA GLN A 217 -18.86 -18.09 -16.00
C GLN A 217 -17.79 -18.05 -14.90
N ASN A 218 -16.51 -18.11 -15.27
CA ASN A 218 -15.40 -18.02 -14.31
C ASN A 218 -15.30 -16.61 -13.70
N ILE A 219 -15.44 -15.55 -14.51
CA ILE A 219 -15.51 -14.17 -14.01
C ILE A 219 -16.73 -13.98 -13.09
N LYS A 220 -17.90 -14.51 -13.47
CA LYS A 220 -19.10 -14.43 -12.64
C LYS A 220 -18.90 -15.11 -11.29
N ASN A 221 -18.23 -16.27 -11.28
CA ASN A 221 -17.89 -16.99 -10.05
C ASN A 221 -16.86 -16.24 -9.20
N GLN A 222 -15.86 -15.61 -9.80
CA GLN A 222 -14.87 -14.79 -9.09
C GLN A 222 -15.53 -13.53 -8.50
N ASN A 223 -16.42 -12.87 -9.24
CA ASN A 223 -17.19 -11.73 -8.75
C ASN A 223 -18.11 -12.13 -7.60
N HIS A 224 -18.77 -13.30 -7.65
CA HIS A 224 -19.55 -13.79 -6.51
C HIS A 224 -18.68 -14.11 -5.29
N LYS A 225 -17.45 -14.65 -5.48
CA LYS A 225 -16.52 -14.86 -4.39
C LYS A 225 -16.06 -13.55 -3.75
N LEU A 226 -15.73 -12.55 -4.57
CA LEU A 226 -15.38 -11.20 -4.10
C LEU A 226 -16.53 -10.53 -3.35
N GLN A 227 -17.75 -10.63 -3.89
CA GLN A 227 -18.95 -10.09 -3.25
C GLN A 227 -19.21 -10.78 -1.90
N ARG A 228 -18.95 -12.09 -1.80
CA ARG A 228 -19.06 -12.83 -0.55
C ARG A 228 -18.00 -12.38 0.46
N CYS A 229 -16.73 -12.27 0.05
CA CYS A 229 -15.66 -11.75 0.92
C CYS A 229 -15.94 -10.33 1.42
N LEU A 230 -16.49 -9.46 0.55
CA LEU A 230 -16.91 -8.11 0.95
C LEU A 230 -18.02 -8.15 1.99
N ASN A 231 -19.07 -8.95 1.75
CA ASN A 231 -20.16 -9.10 2.71
C ASN A 231 -19.67 -9.70 4.03
N ASP A 232 -18.79 -10.70 4.01
CA ASP A 232 -18.21 -11.30 5.22
C ASP A 232 -17.35 -10.28 6.00
N SER A 233 -16.60 -9.42 5.30
CA SER A 233 -15.82 -8.34 5.91
C SER A 233 -16.71 -7.27 6.53
N VAL A 234 -17.78 -6.87 5.84
CA VAL A 234 -18.77 -5.90 6.34
C VAL A 234 -19.51 -6.47 7.56
N THR A 235 -19.90 -7.74 7.50
CA THR A 235 -20.56 -8.42 8.62
C THR A 235 -19.62 -8.53 9.83
N SER A 236 -18.32 -8.80 9.59
CA SER A 236 -17.29 -8.85 10.63
C SER A 236 -17.09 -7.47 11.29
N LEU A 237 -17.02 -6.40 10.48
CA LEU A 237 -16.99 -5.01 10.97
C LEU A 237 -18.24 -4.68 11.78
N GLU A 238 -19.42 -5.08 11.32
CA GLU A 238 -20.67 -4.86 12.04
C GLU A 238 -20.66 -5.60 13.39
N THR A 239 -20.19 -6.85 13.45
CA THR A 239 -20.06 -7.58 14.72
C THR A 239 -19.03 -6.99 15.68
N LEU A 240 -17.97 -6.36 15.17
CA LEU A 240 -16.95 -5.67 15.96
C LEU A 240 -17.46 -4.33 16.52
N LEU A 241 -18.29 -3.63 15.76
CA LEU A 241 -18.82 -2.32 16.13
C LEU A 241 -20.10 -2.42 16.99
N ARG A 242 -20.89 -3.48 16.85
CA ARG A 242 -22.17 -3.68 17.57
C ARG A 242 -22.07 -3.61 19.11
N PRO A 243 -21.00 -4.07 19.79
CA PRO A 243 -20.84 -3.91 21.24
C PRO A 243 -20.70 -2.44 21.66
N LEU A 244 -20.01 -1.61 20.86
CA LEU A 244 -19.78 -0.19 21.15
C LEU A 244 -21.08 0.62 21.10
N TYR A 245 -22.02 0.22 20.25
CA TYR A 245 -23.34 0.86 20.13
C TYR A 245 -24.36 0.38 21.17
N LYS A 246 -24.13 -0.76 21.85
CA LYS A 246 -25.07 -1.33 22.83
C LYS A 246 -24.72 -1.03 24.30
N SER A 247 -23.53 -0.53 24.61
CA SER A 247 -22.99 -0.53 25.98
C SER A 247 -22.93 0.83 26.70
N TYR A 248 -23.52 1.91 26.20
CA TYR A 248 -23.45 3.20 26.90
C TYR A 248 -24.80 3.93 26.99
N PRO A 249 -25.32 4.19 28.21
CA PRO A 249 -26.43 5.11 28.42
C PRO A 249 -25.94 6.57 28.44
N ASP A 250 -26.34 7.34 27.43
CA ASP A 250 -27.07 8.62 27.53
C ASP A 250 -26.55 9.84 28.30
N SER A 251 -25.26 10.02 28.60
CA SER A 251 -24.82 11.34 29.15
C SER A 251 -23.50 11.93 28.65
N LEU A 252 -22.88 11.37 27.61
CA LEU A 252 -21.65 11.93 27.01
C LEU A 252 -21.78 12.24 25.50
N ILE A 253 -22.96 12.08 24.92
CA ILE A 253 -23.17 12.09 23.46
C ILE A 253 -23.03 13.48 22.83
N THR A 254 -23.22 14.57 23.58
CA THR A 254 -23.18 15.93 23.01
C THR A 254 -21.79 16.40 22.60
N CYS A 255 -20.70 15.85 23.15
CA CYS A 255 -19.33 16.18 22.71
C CYS A 255 -18.85 15.32 21.52
N PHE A 256 -19.53 14.21 21.22
CA PHE A 256 -19.15 13.30 20.14
C PHE A 256 -20.01 13.44 18.87
N GLU A 257 -21.17 14.08 18.93
CA GLU A 257 -22.01 14.33 17.74
C GLU A 257 -21.30 15.17 16.68
N GLN A 258 -20.51 16.19 17.05
CA GLN A 258 -19.75 16.97 16.06
C GLN A 258 -18.65 16.14 15.39
N ASN A 259 -17.99 15.25 16.14
CA ASN A 259 -16.98 14.36 15.58
C ASN A 259 -17.60 13.22 14.76
N ALA A 260 -18.79 12.73 15.14
CA ALA A 260 -19.52 11.71 14.41
C ALA A 260 -20.10 12.26 13.10
N VAL A 261 -20.64 13.49 13.08
CA VAL A 261 -21.12 14.14 11.85
C VAL A 261 -19.95 14.43 10.90
N VAL A 262 -18.80 14.86 11.42
CA VAL A 262 -17.60 15.07 10.60
C VAL A 262 -17.01 13.75 10.10
N LEU A 263 -17.05 12.69 10.90
CA LEU A 263 -16.59 11.37 10.49
C LEU A 263 -17.54 10.73 9.48
N ASP A 264 -18.86 10.89 9.65
CA ASP A 264 -19.89 10.42 8.72
C ASP A 264 -19.81 11.18 7.39
N ALA A 265 -19.59 12.50 7.42
CA ALA A 265 -19.33 13.28 6.20
C ALA A 265 -18.03 12.85 5.48
N LYS A 266 -16.99 12.47 6.23
CA LYS A 266 -15.75 11.92 5.65
C LYS A 266 -15.96 10.52 5.08
N LEU A 267 -16.71 9.67 5.76
CA LEU A 267 -17.07 8.33 5.31
C LEU A 267 -17.96 8.38 4.06
N GLN A 268 -18.97 9.24 4.03
CA GLN A 268 -19.82 9.44 2.86
C GLN A 268 -19.04 10.01 1.67
N ASN A 269 -18.10 10.93 1.89
CA ASN A 269 -17.21 11.39 0.82
C ASN A 269 -16.30 10.29 0.31
N LEU A 270 -15.76 9.44 1.19
CA LEU A 270 -14.95 8.28 0.79
C LEU A 270 -15.79 7.25 0.02
N ILE A 271 -17.01 6.95 0.48
CA ILE A 271 -17.94 6.05 -0.22
C ILE A 271 -18.30 6.62 -1.60
N ARG A 272 -18.55 7.93 -1.70
CA ARG A 272 -18.83 8.60 -2.98
C ARG A 272 -17.64 8.55 -3.93
N LEU A 273 -16.42 8.75 -3.42
CA LEU A 273 -15.19 8.73 -4.21
C LEU A 273 -14.86 7.30 -4.66
N VAL A 274 -15.08 6.29 -3.80
CA VAL A 274 -14.97 4.87 -4.14
C VAL A 274 -16.04 4.49 -5.17
N ALA A 275 -17.28 4.95 -5.04
CA ALA A 275 -18.34 4.74 -6.02
C ALA A 275 -18.03 5.42 -7.37
N GLU A 276 -17.46 6.62 -7.38
CA GLU A 276 -16.96 7.29 -8.60
C GLU A 276 -15.81 6.51 -9.24
N VAL A 277 -14.87 5.97 -8.45
CA VAL A 277 -13.76 5.15 -8.97
C VAL A 277 -14.25 3.80 -9.50
N LEU A 278 -15.27 3.20 -8.87
CA LEU A 278 -15.86 1.93 -9.31
C LEU A 278 -16.80 2.08 -10.52
N ASN A 279 -17.49 3.22 -10.65
CA ASN A 279 -18.36 3.52 -11.79
C ASN A 279 -17.62 4.21 -12.95
N GLN A 280 -16.35 4.60 -12.76
CA GLN A 280 -15.47 4.91 -13.88
C GLN A 280 -15.15 3.61 -14.61
N GLU A 281 -15.84 3.35 -15.72
CA GLU A 281 -15.43 2.37 -16.72
C GLU A 281 -14.07 2.79 -17.30
N LYS A 282 -12.99 2.48 -16.58
CA LYS A 282 -11.63 2.54 -17.13
C LYS A 282 -11.46 1.30 -18.00
N TYR A 283 -11.59 1.49 -19.31
CA TYR A 283 -11.04 0.56 -20.29
C TYR A 283 -9.51 0.61 -20.16
N VAL A 284 -8.97 -0.18 -19.24
CA VAL A 284 -7.54 -0.41 -19.08
C VAL A 284 -7.14 -1.38 -20.18
N SER A 285 -6.16 -1.01 -21.02
CA SER A 285 -5.72 -1.91 -22.08
C SER A 285 -5.12 -3.17 -21.47
N VAL A 286 -5.26 -4.33 -22.13
CA VAL A 286 -4.71 -5.61 -21.65
C VAL A 286 -3.21 -5.51 -21.29
N ARG A 287 -2.47 -4.64 -21.98
CA ARG A 287 -1.04 -4.37 -21.69
C ARG A 287 -0.81 -3.64 -20.37
N ASP A 288 -1.71 -2.75 -19.97
CA ASP A 288 -1.58 -2.02 -18.70
C ASP A 288 -1.96 -2.93 -17.53
N LEU A 289 -2.88 -3.88 -17.75
CA LEU A 289 -3.17 -4.98 -16.82
C LEU A 289 -1.96 -5.92 -16.65
N GLU A 290 -1.28 -6.28 -17.74
CA GLU A 290 -0.05 -7.08 -17.70
C GLU A 290 1.06 -6.36 -16.91
N SER A 291 1.27 -5.05 -17.15
CA SER A 291 2.25 -4.27 -16.37
C SER A 291 1.88 -4.17 -14.90
N LEU A 292 0.59 -3.98 -14.58
CA LEU A 292 0.12 -3.90 -13.20
C LEU A 292 0.24 -5.26 -12.49
N THR A 293 0.01 -6.37 -13.19
CA THR A 293 0.23 -7.71 -12.64
C THR A 293 1.71 -7.98 -12.38
N VAL A 294 2.62 -7.54 -13.25
CA VAL A 294 4.07 -7.67 -13.04
C VAL A 294 4.54 -6.80 -11.87
N GLU A 295 4.03 -5.58 -11.73
CA GLU A 295 4.32 -4.72 -10.58
C GLU A 295 3.77 -5.30 -9.26
N LEU A 296 2.56 -5.86 -9.30
CA LEU A 296 1.95 -6.53 -8.15
C LEU A 296 2.77 -7.77 -7.74
N GLU A 297 3.24 -8.57 -8.71
CA GLU A 297 4.05 -9.76 -8.47
C GLU A 297 5.43 -9.41 -7.90
N ASN A 298 6.04 -8.32 -8.37
CA ASN A 298 7.28 -7.77 -7.81
C ASN A 298 7.08 -7.24 -6.37
N SER A 299 5.95 -6.57 -6.11
CA SER A 299 5.61 -6.08 -4.76
C SER A 299 5.32 -7.22 -3.78
N MET A 300 4.65 -8.28 -4.24
CA MET A 300 4.45 -9.50 -3.44
C MET A 300 5.78 -10.22 -3.14
N LYS A 301 6.70 -10.25 -4.10
CA LYS A 301 8.04 -10.83 -3.88
C LYS A 301 8.85 -10.01 -2.87
N TYR A 302 8.76 -8.68 -2.94
CA TYR A 302 9.42 -7.78 -1.99
C TYR A 302 8.86 -7.91 -0.57
N THR A 303 7.53 -7.97 -0.43
CA THR A 303 6.88 -8.17 0.88
C THR A 303 7.23 -9.52 1.50
N LYS A 304 7.26 -10.60 0.70
CA LYS A 304 7.69 -11.92 1.16
C LYS A 304 9.15 -11.92 1.67
N ASN A 305 10.05 -11.20 0.99
CA ASN A 305 11.43 -11.05 1.45
C ASN A 305 11.51 -10.29 2.79
N LEU A 306 10.71 -9.23 2.96
CA LEU A 306 10.63 -8.50 4.22
C LEU A 306 10.05 -9.34 5.36
N GLU A 307 9.07 -10.20 5.08
CA GLU A 307 8.54 -11.16 6.06
C GLU A 307 9.59 -12.17 6.51
N GLU A 308 10.40 -12.68 5.58
CA GLU A 308 11.52 -13.58 5.91
C GLU A 308 12.62 -12.88 6.73
N GLU A 309 12.93 -11.62 6.44
CA GLU A 309 13.88 -10.81 7.23
C GLU A 309 13.35 -10.52 8.63
N ASN A 310 12.08 -10.12 8.75
CA ASN A 310 11.43 -9.92 10.06
C ASN A 310 11.42 -11.21 10.88
N LYS A 311 11.15 -12.36 10.26
CA LYS A 311 11.19 -13.65 10.94
C LYS A 311 12.60 -13.94 11.47
N LYS A 312 13.64 -13.71 10.67
CA LYS A 312 15.05 -13.86 11.11
C LYS A 312 15.41 -12.91 12.25
N LEU A 313 14.92 -11.67 12.23
CA LEU A 313 15.13 -10.72 13.33
C LEU A 313 14.43 -11.14 14.61
N ILE A 314 13.18 -11.63 14.52
CA ILE A 314 12.43 -12.16 15.66
C ILE A 314 13.14 -13.39 16.24
N ASP A 315 13.56 -14.33 15.40
CA ASP A 315 14.29 -15.53 15.83
C ASP A 315 15.64 -15.16 16.46
N GLY A 316 16.34 -14.16 15.89
CA GLY A 316 17.58 -13.62 16.44
C GLY A 316 17.40 -12.91 17.79
N LEU A 317 16.33 -12.14 17.95
CA LEU A 317 15.96 -11.50 19.22
C LEU A 317 15.58 -12.54 20.26
N ALA A 318 14.77 -13.55 19.90
CA ALA A 318 14.40 -14.65 20.79
C ALA A 318 15.65 -15.43 21.26
N HIS A 319 16.60 -15.68 20.35
CA HIS A 319 17.87 -16.31 20.70
C HIS A 319 18.74 -15.43 21.60
N GLY A 320 18.81 -14.12 21.33
CA GLY A 320 19.49 -13.14 22.19
C GLY A 320 18.90 -13.06 23.59
N TYR A 321 17.57 -13.05 23.70
CA TYR A 321 16.87 -13.09 24.99
C TYR A 321 17.15 -14.38 25.75
N ALA A 322 17.17 -15.55 25.08
CA ALA A 322 17.51 -16.82 25.71
C ALA A 322 18.95 -16.88 26.24
N LEU A 323 19.90 -16.29 25.52
CA LEU A 323 21.31 -16.17 25.94
C LEU A 323 21.45 -15.25 27.16
N ILE A 324 20.72 -14.13 27.19
CA ILE A 324 20.76 -13.17 28.29
C ILE A 324 20.05 -13.74 29.54
N SER A 325 18.91 -14.42 29.37
CA SER A 325 18.22 -15.09 30.48
C SER A 325 19.04 -16.24 31.07
N GLY A 326 19.75 -17.01 30.24
CA GLY A 326 20.66 -18.06 30.70
C GLY A 326 21.87 -17.54 31.48
N GLN A 327 22.32 -16.30 31.23
CA GLN A 327 23.38 -15.66 32.00
C GLN A 327 22.90 -15.05 33.33
N LEU A 328 21.61 -14.73 33.46
CA LEU A 328 21.01 -14.21 34.69
C LEU A 328 20.74 -15.30 35.74
N ASP A 329 20.45 -16.54 35.32
CA ASP A 329 20.23 -17.67 36.24
C ASP A 329 21.51 -18.18 36.94
N TYR A 330 22.71 -17.78 36.48
CA TYR A 330 23.98 -18.13 37.15
C TYR A 330 24.43 -17.12 38.22
N LYS A 331 23.67 -16.05 38.51
CA LYS A 331 24.08 -14.99 39.46
C LYS A 331 23.10 -14.70 40.62
N GLN A 332 22.30 -15.67 41.06
CA GLN A 332 21.63 -15.56 42.37
C GLN A 332 21.81 -16.80 43.25
N PRO A 333 22.68 -16.76 44.29
CA PRO A 333 22.46 -17.54 45.49
C PRO A 333 21.52 -16.74 46.40
N ILE A 334 20.26 -17.16 46.46
CA ILE A 334 19.28 -16.62 47.41
C ILE A 334 19.68 -17.10 48.81
N ASN A 335 20.11 -16.15 49.64
CA ASN A 335 20.20 -16.28 51.09
C ASN A 335 18.81 -16.64 51.66
N LYS A 336 18.59 -17.92 51.98
CA LYS A 336 17.48 -18.38 52.84
C LYS A 336 18.08 -18.98 54.10
N GLY A 337 18.11 -18.18 55.17
CA GLY A 337 18.46 -18.65 56.50
C GLY A 337 18.30 -17.51 57.50
N GLN A 338 17.52 -17.76 58.55
CA GLN A 338 17.34 -16.94 59.76
C GLN A 338 16.32 -15.79 59.67
N LYS A 339 15.05 -16.14 59.94
CA LYS A 339 14.14 -15.37 60.82
C LYS A 339 12.89 -16.21 61.12
N ALA A 340 13.08 -17.21 61.96
CA ALA A 340 12.00 -17.91 62.65
C ALA A 340 12.59 -18.34 64.00
N ASP A 341 12.58 -17.41 64.96
CA ASP A 341 12.60 -17.66 66.40
C ASP A 341 12.84 -16.31 67.07
N LEU A 342 11.78 -15.78 67.69
CA LEU A 342 11.74 -14.75 68.75
C LEU A 342 10.39 -14.03 68.63
N LEU A 343 9.30 -14.70 69.03
CA LEU A 343 8.10 -14.08 69.63
C LEU A 343 7.06 -15.16 69.97
N GLU A 344 7.42 -16.12 70.81
CA GLU A 344 6.45 -16.87 71.59
C GLU A 344 7.00 -17.06 73.00
N LYS A 345 6.60 -16.15 73.89
CA LYS A 345 6.46 -16.32 75.35
C LYS A 345 6.05 -14.98 75.94
N ARG A 346 4.73 -14.73 75.98
CA ARG A 346 4.05 -13.92 76.99
C ARG A 346 2.54 -14.09 76.81
N THR A 347 1.99 -15.09 77.47
CA THR A 347 0.80 -14.96 78.33
C THR A 347 0.61 -16.26 79.10
N ILE A 348 0.64 -16.11 80.43
CA ILE A 348 0.28 -17.11 81.44
C ILE A 348 -1.22 -16.95 81.72
N PRO A 349 -1.86 -17.92 82.40
CA PRO A 349 -2.33 -17.61 83.76
C PRO A 349 -1.59 -18.36 84.87
#